data_AF-A0A2N5D2C4-F1
#
_entry.id   AF-A0A2N5D2C4-F1
#
_cell.length_a   1.000
_cell.length_b   1.000
_cell.length_c   1.000
_cell.angle_alpha   90.00
_cell.angle_beta   90.00
_cell.angle_gamma   90.00
#
_symmetry.space_group_name_H-M   'P 1'
#
loop_
_entity.id
_entity.type
_entity.pdbx_description
1 polymer ?
#
loop_
_entity_poly.entity_id
_entity_poly.type
_entity_poly.pdbx_seq_one_letter_code
_entity_poly.pdbx_strand_id
1 'polypeptide(L)'
;MEIDGRLLQRWLKSDAADPAVLAGCALDDGEADEPLPILEVDLSRQALVCGGQKGRVRFPFGRLPDGLLVAPRPDHPAVAAVRAAVSPQERVHQRMRDELGAEYPRPFASVADLEAVHAAEMARRDGKLPERALRGPWVRALKRNELHRQGAQLAQSWRELANSCGAPWSDIALHLAWFQRQGGHPNRAIETARDFWRSKAPASQTEIAMLATVEAAAWIDRFERKGGAPPDLVEARRAAAKAYAISPTDPEIQTVYQRLKAAEAGPG
;
A
#
# COMPACT_ATOMS: atom_id res chain seq x y z
N MET A 1 -17.63 27.23 1.17
CA MET A 1 -17.12 25.90 1.58
C MET A 1 -17.37 24.96 0.44
N GLU A 2 -16.35 24.25 -0.02
CA GLU A 2 -16.45 23.33 -1.16
C GLU A 2 -16.55 21.88 -0.68
N ILE A 3 -17.36 21.09 -1.38
CA ILE A 3 -17.53 19.65 -1.13
C ILE A 3 -17.40 18.92 -2.47
N ASP A 4 -16.58 17.87 -2.48
CA ASP A 4 -16.38 16.98 -3.62
C ASP A 4 -17.73 16.51 -4.20
N GLY A 5 -17.96 16.74 -5.49
CA GLY A 5 -19.21 16.40 -6.14
C GLY A 5 -19.49 14.89 -6.20
N ARG A 6 -18.50 14.01 -5.98
CA ARG A 6 -18.71 12.57 -5.75
C ARG A 6 -19.52 12.32 -4.48
N LEU A 7 -19.25 13.08 -3.42
CA LEU A 7 -20.00 12.98 -2.17
C LEU A 7 -21.43 13.50 -2.35
N LEU A 8 -21.58 14.61 -3.07
CA LEU A 8 -22.89 15.15 -3.43
C LEU A 8 -23.71 14.13 -4.24
N GLN A 9 -23.10 13.56 -5.29
CA GLN A 9 -23.74 12.53 -6.13
C GLN A 9 -24.20 11.34 -5.30
N ARG A 10 -23.35 10.86 -4.39
CA ARG A 10 -23.65 9.73 -3.52
C ARG A 10 -24.81 10.03 -2.58
N TRP A 11 -24.78 11.20 -1.92
CA TRP A 11 -25.86 11.62 -1.04
C TRP A 11 -27.18 11.74 -1.80
N LEU A 12 -27.19 12.38 -2.97
CA LEU A 12 -28.38 12.53 -3.83
C LEU A 12 -28.94 11.20 -4.36
N LYS A 13 -28.13 10.15 -4.40
CA LYS A 13 -28.56 8.79 -4.78
C LYS A 13 -28.96 7.92 -3.58
N SER A 14 -28.90 8.45 -2.36
CA SER A 14 -29.27 7.71 -1.14
C SER A 14 -30.72 7.96 -0.74
N ASP A 15 -31.32 7.02 -0.03
CA ASP A 15 -32.68 7.16 0.51
C ASP A 15 -32.81 8.26 1.57
N ALA A 16 -31.68 8.74 2.10
CA ALA A 16 -31.61 9.84 3.06
C ALA A 16 -31.44 11.22 2.41
N ALA A 17 -31.54 11.31 1.08
CA ALA A 17 -31.43 12.58 0.36
C ALA A 17 -32.65 13.47 0.66
N ASP A 18 -32.38 14.66 1.20
CA ASP A 18 -33.34 15.75 1.27
C ASP A 18 -32.84 16.93 0.43
N PRO A 19 -33.22 17.02 -0.86
CA PRO A 19 -32.71 18.06 -1.74
C PRO A 19 -33.01 19.50 -1.29
N ALA A 20 -33.99 19.69 -0.39
CA ALA A 20 -34.31 21.01 0.13
C ALA A 20 -33.11 21.64 0.88
N VAL A 21 -32.22 20.83 1.45
CA VAL A 21 -31.04 21.33 2.16
C VAL A 21 -30.00 21.98 1.24
N LEU A 22 -30.10 21.80 -0.08
CA LEU A 22 -29.23 22.46 -1.08
C LEU A 22 -29.65 23.89 -1.40
N ALA A 23 -30.75 24.39 -0.84
CA ALA A 23 -31.19 25.77 -1.04
C ALA A 23 -30.05 26.76 -0.74
N GLY A 24 -29.78 27.68 -1.67
CA GLY A 24 -28.71 28.67 -1.56
C GLY A 24 -27.30 28.15 -1.81
N CYS A 25 -27.12 26.87 -2.17
CA CYS A 25 -25.85 26.34 -2.66
C CYS A 25 -25.69 26.58 -4.16
N ALA A 26 -24.45 26.50 -4.63
CA ALA A 26 -24.10 26.56 -6.04
C ALA A 26 -23.26 25.33 -6.45
N LEU A 27 -23.17 25.06 -7.75
CA LEU A 27 -22.30 24.06 -8.33
C LEU A 27 -21.17 24.76 -9.08
N ASP A 28 -19.94 24.50 -8.67
CA ASP A 28 -18.78 24.77 -9.51
C ASP A 28 -18.60 23.55 -10.43
N ASP A 29 -18.77 23.75 -11.73
CA ASP A 29 -18.64 22.71 -12.76
C ASP A 29 -17.26 22.68 -13.41
N GLY A 30 -16.33 23.54 -12.98
CA GLY A 30 -14.99 23.69 -13.54
C GLY A 30 -14.96 24.31 -14.95
N GLU A 31 -16.11 24.72 -15.50
CA GLU A 31 -16.23 25.31 -16.83
C GLU A 31 -16.71 26.78 -16.76
N ALA A 32 -17.66 27.08 -15.87
CA ALA A 32 -18.23 28.41 -15.72
C ALA A 32 -17.32 29.34 -14.89
N ASP A 33 -17.32 30.64 -15.23
CA ASP A 33 -16.54 31.66 -14.51
C ASP A 33 -16.99 31.84 -13.05
N GLU A 34 -18.27 31.58 -12.77
CA GLU A 34 -18.85 31.65 -11.43
C GLU A 34 -19.64 30.37 -11.12
N PRO A 35 -19.65 29.91 -9.85
CA PRO A 35 -20.47 28.78 -9.44
C PRO A 35 -21.94 28.98 -9.78
N LEU A 36 -22.54 28.00 -10.44
CA LEU A 36 -23.91 28.03 -10.93
C LEU A 36 -24.89 27.80 -9.78
N PRO A 37 -25.78 28.76 -9.42
CA PRO A 37 -26.72 28.58 -8.32
C PRO A 37 -27.63 27.36 -8.55
N ILE A 38 -27.77 26.49 -7.55
CA ILE A 38 -28.66 25.33 -7.63
C ILE A 38 -30.10 25.83 -7.42
N LEU A 39 -30.93 25.66 -8.45
CA LEU A 39 -32.32 26.11 -8.45
C LEU A 39 -33.29 24.98 -8.10
N GLU A 40 -33.00 23.76 -8.55
CA GLU A 40 -33.86 22.60 -8.40
C GLU A 40 -33.03 21.32 -8.47
N VAL A 41 -33.52 20.27 -7.81
CA VAL A 41 -32.92 18.94 -7.87
C VAL A 41 -34.00 17.98 -8.36
N ASP A 42 -33.80 17.43 -9.54
CA ASP A 42 -34.69 16.45 -10.15
C ASP A 42 -34.14 15.04 -9.87
N LEU A 43 -34.58 14.43 -8.77
CA LEU A 43 -34.18 13.07 -8.39
C LEU A 43 -34.65 12.03 -9.42
N SER A 44 -35.80 12.25 -10.05
CA SER A 44 -36.38 11.32 -11.02
C SER A 44 -35.53 11.22 -12.30
N ARG A 45 -35.00 12.37 -12.75
CA ARG A 45 -34.10 12.45 -13.92
C ARG A 45 -32.63 12.43 -13.54
N GLN A 46 -32.32 12.31 -12.25
CA GLN A 46 -30.97 12.35 -11.70
C GLN A 46 -30.17 13.55 -12.22
N ALA A 47 -30.70 14.76 -12.04
CA ALA A 47 -30.06 15.99 -12.50
C ALA A 47 -30.26 17.16 -11.52
N LEU A 48 -29.26 18.03 -11.42
CA LEU A 48 -29.42 19.37 -10.86
C LEU A 48 -29.87 20.32 -11.97
N VAL A 49 -30.73 21.27 -11.62
CA VAL A 49 -31.02 22.43 -12.46
C VAL A 49 -30.34 23.62 -11.83
N CYS A 50 -29.36 24.18 -12.53
CA CYS A 50 -28.59 25.33 -12.07
C CYS A 50 -28.92 26.58 -12.90
N GLY A 51 -28.67 27.76 -12.33
CA GLY A 51 -28.75 29.03 -13.05
C GLY A 51 -27.45 29.30 -13.81
N GLY A 52 -27.51 29.28 -15.14
CA GLY A 52 -26.40 29.71 -16.00
C GLY A 52 -26.67 31.08 -16.65
N GLN A 53 -25.65 31.61 -17.33
CA GLN A 53 -25.71 32.95 -17.97
C GLN A 53 -26.89 33.14 -18.95
N LYS A 54 -27.31 32.06 -19.63
CA LYS A 54 -28.41 32.07 -20.61
C LYS A 54 -29.73 31.50 -20.07
N GLY A 55 -29.82 31.24 -18.76
CA GLY A 55 -30.99 30.65 -18.11
C GLY A 55 -30.69 29.31 -17.43
N ARG A 56 -31.70 28.46 -17.29
CA ARG A 56 -31.58 27.17 -16.58
C ARG A 56 -30.71 26.18 -17.35
N VAL A 57 -29.70 25.61 -16.68
CA VAL A 57 -28.83 24.55 -17.19
C VAL A 57 -29.09 23.27 -16.41
N ARG A 58 -29.21 22.12 -17.10
CA ARG A 58 -29.31 20.82 -16.44
C ARG A 58 -27.93 20.17 -16.33
N PHE A 59 -27.57 19.81 -15.12
CA PHE A 59 -26.33 19.12 -14.80
C PHE A 59 -26.63 17.69 -14.33
N PRO A 60 -26.37 16.65 -15.15
CA PRO A 60 -26.68 15.28 -14.79
C PRO A 60 -25.81 14.81 -13.63
N PHE A 61 -26.37 13.99 -12.74
CA PHE A 61 -25.65 13.45 -11.58
C PHE A 61 -24.37 12.72 -12.00
N GLY A 62 -24.35 12.09 -13.17
CA GLY A 62 -23.17 11.42 -13.72
C GLY A 62 -21.93 12.31 -13.86
N ARG A 63 -22.10 13.63 -14.03
CA ARG A 63 -21.02 14.61 -14.15
C ARG A 63 -20.63 15.26 -12.82
N LEU A 64 -21.37 15.02 -11.74
CA LEU A 64 -21.05 15.60 -10.43
C LEU A 64 -19.64 15.26 -9.93
N PRO A 65 -19.07 14.06 -10.18
CA PRO A 65 -17.68 13.78 -9.82
C PRO A 65 -16.62 14.75 -10.36
N ASP A 66 -16.95 15.55 -11.38
CA ASP A 66 -16.05 16.49 -12.03
C ASP A 66 -16.17 17.92 -11.46
N GLY A 67 -17.12 18.15 -10.55
CA GLY A 67 -17.40 19.47 -9.97
C GLY A 67 -17.38 19.48 -8.44
N LEU A 68 -17.67 20.66 -7.87
CA LEU A 68 -17.73 20.91 -6.44
C LEU A 68 -19.08 21.54 -6.05
N LEU A 69 -19.66 21.07 -4.95
CA LEU A 69 -20.75 21.78 -4.29
C LEU A 69 -20.17 22.95 -3.51
N VAL A 70 -20.60 24.16 -3.85
CA VAL A 70 -20.24 25.40 -3.16
C VAL A 70 -21.36 25.77 -2.19
N ALA A 71 -21.14 25.49 -0.90
CA ALA A 71 -22.02 25.93 0.17
C ALA A 71 -21.66 27.36 0.63
N PRO A 72 -22.65 28.22 0.93
CA PRO A 72 -22.42 29.63 1.25
C PRO A 72 -21.65 29.82 2.57
N ARG A 73 -21.71 28.85 3.48
CA ARG A 73 -21.02 28.88 4.78
C ARG A 73 -20.62 27.46 5.24
N PRO A 74 -19.56 27.32 6.07
CA PRO A 74 -19.09 26.01 6.55
C PRO A 74 -20.13 25.20 7.36
N ASP A 75 -21.02 25.88 8.07
CA ASP A 75 -22.08 25.33 8.93
C ASP A 75 -23.41 25.11 8.19
N HIS A 76 -23.43 25.24 6.86
CA HIS A 76 -24.65 25.05 6.07
C HIS A 76 -25.20 23.62 6.19
N PRO A 77 -26.53 23.41 6.32
CA PRO A 77 -27.12 22.06 6.45
C PRO A 77 -26.73 21.07 5.35
N ALA A 78 -26.59 21.54 4.10
CA ALA A 78 -26.05 20.74 2.99
C ALA A 78 -24.70 20.10 3.31
N VAL A 79 -23.81 20.82 4.01
CA VAL A 79 -22.47 20.33 4.35
C VAL A 79 -22.57 19.13 5.27
N ALA A 80 -23.41 19.21 6.30
CA ALA A 80 -23.64 18.11 7.22
C ALA A 80 -24.32 16.92 6.53
N ALA A 81 -25.36 17.17 5.72
CA ALA A 81 -26.12 16.14 5.02
C ALA A 81 -25.25 15.35 4.01
N VAL A 82 -24.50 16.06 3.16
CA VAL A 82 -23.62 15.43 2.16
C VAL A 82 -22.49 14.66 2.83
N ARG A 83 -21.90 15.19 3.92
CA ARG A 83 -20.88 14.47 4.70
C ARG A 83 -21.44 13.27 5.44
N ALA A 84 -22.72 13.31 5.84
CA ALA A 84 -23.38 12.18 6.48
C ALA A 84 -23.51 10.96 5.55
N ALA A 85 -23.57 11.17 4.23
CA ALA A 85 -23.61 10.10 3.23
C ALA A 85 -22.30 9.29 3.12
N VAL A 86 -21.21 9.75 3.73
CA VAL A 86 -19.99 8.95 3.90
C VAL A 86 -20.27 7.91 4.99
N SER A 87 -20.21 6.62 4.63
CA SER A 87 -20.50 5.56 5.59
C SER A 87 -19.49 5.59 6.74
N PRO A 88 -19.84 5.12 7.95
CA PRO A 88 -18.89 5.04 9.06
C PRO A 88 -17.60 4.29 8.69
N GLN A 89 -17.72 3.23 7.90
CA GLN A 89 -16.58 2.43 7.40
C GLN A 89 -15.68 3.25 6.47
N GLU A 90 -16.26 4.04 5.56
CA GLU A 90 -15.46 4.90 4.68
C GLU A 90 -14.72 5.99 5.44
N ARG A 91 -15.33 6.56 6.49
CA ARG A 91 -14.62 7.50 7.39
C ARG A 91 -13.47 6.82 8.10
N VAL A 92 -13.63 5.57 8.53
CA VAL A 92 -12.53 4.77 9.11
C VAL A 92 -11.42 4.57 8.09
N HIS A 93 -11.73 4.13 6.87
CA HIS A 93 -10.72 3.92 5.83
C HIS A 93 -10.01 5.23 5.43
N GLN A 94 -10.73 6.35 5.41
CA GLN A 94 -10.13 7.65 5.14
C GLN A 94 -9.15 8.03 6.25
N ARG A 95 -9.55 7.90 7.52
CA ARG A 95 -8.66 8.12 8.68
C ARG A 95 -7.42 7.24 8.62
N MET A 96 -7.56 5.95 8.29
CA MET A 96 -6.41 5.05 8.14
C MET A 96 -5.41 5.56 7.09
N ARG A 97 -5.89 6.04 5.94
CA ARG A 97 -5.01 6.60 4.89
C ARG A 97 -4.33 7.90 5.34
N ASP A 98 -5.03 8.71 6.12
CA ASP A 98 -4.49 9.98 6.60
C ASP A 98 -3.45 9.76 7.71
N GLU A 99 -3.68 8.79 8.60
CA GLU A 99 -2.71 8.38 9.64
C GLU A 99 -1.45 7.73 9.06
N LEU A 100 -1.57 6.95 7.98
CA LEU A 100 -0.42 6.41 7.25
C LEU A 100 0.45 7.53 6.65
N GLY A 101 -0.16 8.62 6.18
CA GLY A 101 0.53 9.77 5.62
C GLY A 101 0.90 9.62 4.14
N ALA A 102 1.59 10.63 3.60
CA ALA A 102 1.85 10.77 2.16
C ALA A 102 2.89 9.77 1.60
N GLU A 103 3.64 9.09 2.46
CA GLU A 103 4.64 8.10 2.06
C GLU A 103 4.04 6.76 1.62
N TYR A 104 2.73 6.56 1.82
CA TYR A 104 1.99 5.37 1.40
C TYR A 104 1.17 5.64 0.13
N PRO A 105 1.06 4.66 -0.78
CA PRO A 105 0.41 4.82 -2.06
C PRO A 105 -1.09 5.05 -1.91
N ARG A 106 -1.64 5.82 -2.85
CA ARG A 106 -3.08 5.96 -3.05
C ARG A 106 -3.36 5.73 -4.55
N PRO A 107 -4.16 4.72 -4.95
CA PRO A 107 -4.93 3.78 -4.12
C PRO A 107 -4.14 2.53 -3.66
N PHE A 108 -4.64 1.86 -2.60
CA PHE A 108 -4.23 0.50 -2.22
C PHE A 108 -4.92 -0.54 -3.11
N ALA A 109 -4.30 -1.71 -3.29
CA ALA A 109 -4.83 -2.82 -4.08
C ALA A 109 -6.18 -3.36 -3.54
N SER A 110 -6.43 -3.28 -2.23
CA SER A 110 -7.71 -3.64 -1.61
C SER A 110 -7.91 -2.93 -0.27
N VAL A 111 -9.15 -2.91 0.24
CA VAL A 111 -9.45 -2.42 1.60
C VAL A 111 -8.76 -3.27 2.66
N ALA A 112 -8.76 -4.60 2.50
CA ALA A 112 -8.05 -5.50 3.42
C ALA A 112 -6.54 -5.23 3.46
N ASP A 113 -5.94 -4.80 2.33
CA ASP A 113 -4.53 -4.38 2.31
C ASP A 113 -4.32 -3.08 3.07
N LEU A 114 -5.20 -2.09 2.90
CA LEU A 114 -5.15 -0.85 3.68
C LEU A 114 -5.20 -1.14 5.18
N GLU A 115 -6.15 -1.96 5.62
CA GLU A 115 -6.31 -2.34 7.03
C GLU A 115 -5.07 -3.07 7.56
N ALA A 116 -4.52 -4.02 6.78
CA ALA A 116 -3.34 -4.77 7.15
C ALA A 116 -2.08 -3.89 7.26
N VAL A 117 -1.86 -2.99 6.28
CA VAL A 117 -0.71 -2.08 6.29
C VAL A 117 -0.86 -1.04 7.40
N HIS A 118 -2.06 -0.51 7.63
CA HIS A 118 -2.35 0.42 8.72
C HIS A 118 -2.07 -0.23 10.08
N ALA A 119 -2.60 -1.44 10.33
CA ALA A 119 -2.36 -2.15 11.58
C ALA A 119 -0.86 -2.43 11.82
N ALA A 120 -0.13 -2.80 10.77
CA ALA A 120 1.31 -3.04 10.85
C ALA A 120 2.10 -1.77 11.21
N GLU A 121 1.76 -0.65 10.57
CA GLU A 121 2.40 0.64 10.81
C GLU A 121 2.07 1.19 12.20
N MET A 122 0.83 1.07 12.67
CA MET A 122 0.48 1.47 14.04
C MET A 122 1.22 0.61 15.06
N ALA A 123 1.29 -0.71 14.87
CA ALA A 123 2.06 -1.60 15.75
C ALA A 123 3.55 -1.20 15.79
N ARG A 124 4.12 -0.79 14.65
CA ARG A 124 5.50 -0.28 14.56
C ARG A 124 5.68 1.02 15.35
N ARG A 125 4.77 1.98 15.18
CA ARG A 125 4.80 3.28 15.89
C ARG A 125 4.66 3.09 17.40
N ASP A 126 3.87 2.11 17.82
CA ASP A 126 3.71 1.70 19.21
C ASP A 126 4.93 0.94 19.78
N GLY A 127 5.94 0.62 18.96
CA GLY A 127 7.10 -0.16 19.40
C GLY A 127 6.76 -1.61 19.75
N LYS A 128 5.70 -2.17 19.17
CA LYS A 128 5.21 -3.53 19.46
C LYS A 128 5.79 -4.54 18.47
N LEU A 129 6.31 -5.63 19.01
CA LEU A 129 6.64 -6.81 18.23
C LEU A 129 5.35 -7.63 18.01
N PRO A 130 4.80 -7.69 16.79
CA PRO A 130 3.60 -8.48 16.54
C PRO A 130 3.87 -9.97 16.70
N GLU A 131 2.82 -10.69 17.06
CA GLU A 131 2.80 -12.15 17.00
C GLU A 131 3.15 -12.64 15.60
N ARG A 132 3.86 -13.76 15.54
CA ARG A 132 4.34 -14.34 14.28
C ARG A 132 3.21 -14.60 13.27
N ALA A 133 2.03 -14.99 13.75
CA ALA A 133 0.86 -15.24 12.90
C ALA A 133 0.34 -13.99 12.17
N LEU A 134 0.51 -12.79 12.75
CA LEU A 134 0.07 -11.51 12.18
C LEU A 134 1.03 -10.96 11.14
N ARG A 135 2.32 -11.27 11.25
CA ARG A 135 3.37 -10.74 10.34
C ARG A 135 3.14 -11.16 8.90
N GLY A 136 2.78 -12.43 8.65
CA GLY A 136 2.58 -12.96 7.30
C GLY A 136 1.52 -12.20 6.48
N PRO A 137 0.29 -12.03 6.99
CA PRO A 137 -0.73 -11.19 6.37
C PRO A 137 -0.26 -9.76 6.06
N TRP A 138 0.37 -9.09 7.02
CA TRP A 138 0.87 -7.71 6.85
C TRP A 138 1.96 -7.62 5.78
N VAL A 139 2.91 -8.56 5.79
CA VAL A 139 3.96 -8.62 4.77
C VAL A 139 3.37 -8.87 3.40
N ARG A 140 2.37 -9.76 3.24
CA ARG A 140 1.71 -9.97 1.95
C ARG A 140 1.03 -8.70 1.44
N ALA A 141 0.37 -7.94 2.31
CA ALA A 141 -0.24 -6.67 1.93
C ALA A 141 0.80 -5.66 1.43
N LEU A 142 1.92 -5.53 2.14
CA LEU A 142 3.05 -4.68 1.71
C LEU A 142 3.63 -5.12 0.37
N LYS A 143 3.79 -6.45 0.15
CA LYS A 143 4.29 -7.00 -1.12
C LYS A 143 3.36 -6.67 -2.29
N ARG A 144 2.03 -6.83 -2.12
CA ARG A 144 1.03 -6.54 -3.17
C ARG A 144 0.96 -5.07 -3.56
N ASN A 145 1.33 -4.18 -2.65
CA ASN A 145 1.33 -2.73 -2.88
C ASN A 145 2.74 -2.19 -3.17
N GLU A 146 3.72 -3.06 -3.43
CA GLU A 146 5.11 -2.69 -3.75
C GLU A 146 5.77 -1.77 -2.71
N LEU A 147 5.35 -1.88 -1.46
CA LEU A 147 5.79 -1.06 -0.34
C LEU A 147 7.14 -1.53 0.22
N HIS A 148 8.16 -1.63 -0.63
CA HIS A 148 9.43 -2.26 -0.29
C HIS A 148 10.20 -1.51 0.79
N ARG A 149 10.22 -0.18 0.72
CA ARG A 149 10.89 0.67 1.71
C ARG A 149 10.23 0.57 3.08
N GLN A 150 8.91 0.71 3.13
CA GLN A 150 8.11 0.63 4.35
C GLN A 150 8.19 -0.78 4.96
N GLY A 151 8.12 -1.82 4.11
CA GLY A 151 8.30 -3.20 4.55
C GLY A 151 9.69 -3.47 5.15
N ALA A 152 10.75 -2.89 4.59
CA ALA A 152 12.10 -2.98 5.16
C ALA A 152 12.20 -2.25 6.51
N GLN A 153 11.64 -1.05 6.64
CA GLN A 153 11.61 -0.29 7.90
C GLN A 153 10.83 -1.03 9.00
N LEU A 154 9.68 -1.57 8.65
CA LEU A 154 8.84 -2.38 9.54
C LEU A 154 9.58 -3.63 10.03
N ALA A 155 10.13 -4.43 9.11
CA ALA A 155 10.85 -5.66 9.47
C ALA A 155 12.14 -5.37 10.25
N GLN A 156 12.82 -4.25 9.99
CA GLN A 156 13.98 -3.80 10.75
C GLN A 156 13.60 -3.47 12.20
N SER A 157 12.50 -2.73 12.41
CA SER A 157 11.98 -2.45 13.75
C SER A 157 11.62 -3.73 14.50
N TRP A 158 11.00 -4.71 13.84
CA TRP A 158 10.72 -6.00 14.45
C TRP A 158 11.99 -6.77 14.82
N ARG A 159 13.05 -6.71 13.99
CA ARG A 159 14.34 -7.34 14.29
C ARG A 159 14.95 -6.74 15.56
N GLU A 160 14.94 -5.42 15.69
CA GLU A 160 15.45 -4.72 16.87
C GLU A 160 14.70 -5.13 18.14
N LEU A 161 13.36 -5.16 18.08
CA LEU A 161 12.52 -5.60 19.19
C LEU A 161 12.69 -7.09 19.51
N ALA A 162 12.79 -7.96 18.51
CA ALA A 162 13.00 -9.39 18.73
C ALA A 162 14.36 -9.65 19.37
N ASN A 163 15.41 -8.95 18.94
CA ASN A 163 16.73 -9.06 19.54
C ASN A 163 16.75 -8.57 20.99
N SER A 164 16.02 -7.49 21.32
CA SER A 164 16.01 -6.96 22.69
C SER A 164 15.28 -7.87 23.68
N CYS A 165 14.30 -8.64 23.23
CA CYS A 165 13.56 -9.59 24.08
C CYS A 165 13.98 -11.06 23.89
N GLY A 166 14.99 -11.35 23.08
CA GLY A 166 15.47 -12.71 22.81
C GLY A 166 14.47 -13.59 22.05
N ALA A 167 13.55 -12.98 21.30
CA ALA A 167 12.55 -13.72 20.52
C ALA A 167 13.13 -14.30 19.21
N PRO A 168 12.61 -15.44 18.72
CA PRO A 168 12.93 -15.95 17.40
C PRO A 168 12.59 -14.93 16.31
N TRP A 169 13.51 -14.76 15.35
CA TRP A 169 13.40 -13.72 14.32
C TRP A 169 13.71 -14.24 12.91
N SER A 170 13.62 -15.55 12.68
CA SER A 170 13.88 -16.17 11.37
C SER A 170 12.94 -15.69 10.26
N ASP A 171 11.65 -15.55 10.56
CA ASP A 171 10.66 -15.01 9.62
C ASP A 171 10.91 -13.51 9.36
N ILE A 172 11.33 -12.78 10.40
CA ILE A 172 11.71 -11.37 10.29
C ILE A 172 12.93 -11.23 9.39
N ALA A 173 13.96 -12.06 9.57
CA ALA A 173 15.17 -12.07 8.74
C ALA A 173 14.82 -12.29 7.27
N LEU A 174 13.97 -13.28 6.99
CA LEU A 174 13.47 -13.56 5.64
C LEU A 174 12.76 -12.34 5.03
N HIS A 175 11.81 -11.76 5.75
CA HIS A 175 11.05 -10.61 5.25
C HIS A 175 11.91 -9.37 5.06
N LEU A 176 12.80 -9.09 6.02
CA LEU A 176 13.73 -7.96 5.95
C LEU A 176 14.68 -8.09 4.76
N ALA A 177 15.33 -9.25 4.59
CA ALA A 177 16.23 -9.50 3.46
C ALA A 177 15.48 -9.39 2.12
N TRP A 178 14.25 -9.91 2.06
CA TRP A 178 13.42 -9.81 0.85
C TRP A 178 13.10 -8.35 0.51
N PHE A 179 12.61 -7.56 1.47
CA PHE A 179 12.27 -6.15 1.23
C PHE A 179 13.49 -5.30 0.88
N GLN A 180 14.62 -5.53 1.55
CA GLN A 180 15.88 -4.85 1.22
C GLN A 180 16.34 -5.16 -0.20
N ARG A 181 16.25 -6.43 -0.63
CA ARG A 181 16.59 -6.84 -1.99
C ARG A 181 15.68 -6.14 -3.02
N GLN A 182 14.36 -6.24 -2.84
CA GLN A 182 13.38 -5.65 -3.76
C GLN A 182 13.42 -4.12 -3.79
N GLY A 183 13.74 -3.48 -2.65
CA GLY A 183 14.03 -2.05 -2.58
C GLY A 183 15.37 -1.65 -3.19
N GLY A 184 16.09 -2.58 -3.83
CA GLY A 184 17.34 -2.31 -4.51
C GLY A 184 18.55 -2.16 -3.61
N HIS A 185 18.57 -2.83 -2.45
CA HIS A 185 19.68 -2.84 -1.51
C HIS A 185 20.21 -4.26 -1.26
N PRO A 186 20.79 -4.94 -2.29
CA PRO A 186 21.26 -6.32 -2.16
C PRO A 186 22.33 -6.52 -1.09
N ASN A 187 23.22 -5.55 -0.87
CA ASN A 187 24.22 -5.62 0.21
C ASN A 187 23.57 -5.72 1.60
N ARG A 188 22.52 -4.94 1.86
CA ARG A 188 21.78 -4.99 3.12
C ARG A 188 21.08 -6.34 3.30
N ALA A 189 20.49 -6.88 2.22
CA ALA A 189 19.85 -8.19 2.24
C ALA A 189 20.85 -9.31 2.58
N ILE A 190 22.05 -9.27 1.98
CA ILE A 190 23.16 -10.20 2.27
C ILE A 190 23.59 -10.09 3.74
N GLU A 191 23.78 -8.86 4.24
CA GLU A 191 24.16 -8.63 5.64
C GLU A 191 23.12 -9.17 6.61
N THR A 192 21.83 -8.93 6.35
CA THR A 192 20.72 -9.48 7.14
C THR A 192 20.75 -11.01 7.19
N ALA A 193 20.94 -11.68 6.04
CA ALA A 193 21.02 -13.14 5.99
C ALA A 193 22.25 -13.67 6.77
N ARG A 194 23.42 -13.05 6.59
CA ARG A 194 24.65 -13.42 7.29
C ARG A 194 24.53 -13.24 8.80
N ASP A 195 23.94 -12.15 9.25
CA ASP A 195 23.69 -11.90 10.67
C ASP A 195 22.77 -12.98 11.26
N PHE A 196 21.72 -13.36 10.53
CA PHE A 196 20.85 -14.46 10.95
C PHE A 196 21.64 -15.77 11.06
N TRP A 197 22.44 -16.14 10.06
CA TRP A 197 23.26 -17.37 10.10
C TRP A 197 24.27 -17.38 11.24
N ARG A 198 24.88 -16.23 11.58
CA ARG A 198 25.81 -16.10 12.72
C ARG A 198 25.10 -16.25 14.06
N SER A 199 23.86 -15.75 14.17
CA SER A 199 23.09 -15.79 15.41
C SER A 199 22.71 -17.21 15.84
N LYS A 200 22.67 -18.16 14.91
CA LYS A 200 22.16 -19.53 15.14
C LYS A 200 20.76 -19.57 15.76
N ALA A 201 19.96 -18.51 15.53
CA ALA A 201 18.58 -18.46 15.97
C ALA A 201 17.77 -19.61 15.34
N PRO A 202 16.79 -20.16 16.06
CA PRO A 202 15.99 -21.27 15.56
C PRO A 202 15.19 -20.86 14.32
N ALA A 203 15.14 -21.74 13.32
CA ALA A 203 14.35 -21.59 12.11
C ALA A 203 13.85 -22.96 11.63
N SER A 204 12.68 -22.96 11.00
CA SER A 204 12.21 -24.13 10.25
C SER A 204 13.06 -24.36 9.00
N GLN A 205 13.06 -25.59 8.50
CA GLN A 205 13.72 -25.93 7.23
C GLN A 205 13.21 -25.05 6.08
N THR A 206 11.91 -24.79 6.02
CA THR A 206 11.31 -23.90 5.00
C THR A 206 11.86 -22.48 5.08
N GLU A 207 11.97 -21.90 6.27
CA GLU A 207 12.54 -20.55 6.43
C GLU A 207 14.02 -20.50 6.06
N ILE A 208 14.78 -21.55 6.41
CA ILE A 208 16.20 -21.66 6.04
C ILE A 208 16.32 -21.68 4.52
N ALA A 209 15.52 -22.50 3.84
CA ALA A 209 15.51 -22.59 2.39
C ALA A 209 15.16 -21.24 1.75
N MET A 210 14.06 -20.61 2.17
CA MET A 210 13.61 -19.32 1.62
C MET A 210 14.62 -18.19 1.86
N LEU A 211 15.21 -18.09 3.05
CA LEU A 211 16.21 -17.05 3.34
C LEU A 211 17.48 -17.27 2.52
N ALA A 212 17.91 -18.52 2.35
CA ALA A 212 19.03 -18.87 1.49
C ALA A 212 18.75 -18.55 0.00
N THR A 213 17.52 -18.74 -0.47
CA THR A 213 17.08 -18.32 -1.81
C THR A 213 17.19 -16.81 -1.99
N VAL A 214 16.72 -16.04 -1.00
CA VAL A 214 16.80 -14.57 -1.03
C VAL A 214 18.25 -14.10 -0.99
N GLU A 215 19.10 -14.72 -0.17
CA GLU A 215 20.54 -14.43 -0.10
C GLU A 215 21.23 -14.70 -1.44
N ALA A 216 20.98 -15.87 -2.06
CA ALA A 216 21.53 -16.21 -3.36
C ALA A 216 21.11 -15.21 -4.44
N ALA A 217 19.83 -14.84 -4.48
CA ALA A 217 19.33 -13.84 -5.42
C ALA A 217 19.95 -12.45 -5.18
N ALA A 218 20.20 -12.06 -3.94
CA ALA A 218 20.87 -10.79 -3.62
C ALA A 218 22.34 -10.77 -4.06
N TRP A 219 23.06 -11.88 -3.98
CA TRP A 219 24.41 -12.01 -4.53
C TRP A 219 24.44 -11.87 -6.05
N ILE A 220 23.48 -12.49 -6.75
CA ILE A 220 23.33 -12.35 -8.20
C ILE A 220 23.03 -10.88 -8.56
N ASP A 221 22.08 -10.23 -7.89
CA ASP A 221 21.75 -8.83 -8.14
C ASP A 221 22.96 -7.90 -7.89
N ARG A 222 23.81 -8.21 -6.90
CA ARG A 222 25.05 -7.47 -6.61
C ARG A 222 26.08 -7.65 -7.72
N PHE A 223 26.27 -8.89 -8.21
CA PHE A 223 27.15 -9.20 -9.33
C PHE A 223 26.74 -8.41 -10.58
N GLU A 224 25.45 -8.46 -10.94
CA GLU A 224 24.88 -7.78 -12.12
C GLU A 224 25.08 -6.26 -12.07
N ARG A 225 24.97 -5.63 -10.88
CA ARG A 225 25.08 -4.17 -10.74
C ARG A 225 26.49 -3.60 -10.81
N LYS A 226 27.51 -4.37 -10.44
CA LYS A 226 28.91 -3.88 -10.33
C LYS A 226 29.82 -4.35 -11.46
N GLY A 227 29.26 -4.81 -12.58
CA GLY A 227 30.06 -5.34 -13.70
C GLY A 227 30.77 -6.66 -13.37
N GLY A 228 30.25 -7.40 -12.39
CA GLY A 228 30.67 -8.74 -12.05
C GLY A 228 31.95 -8.85 -11.22
N ALA A 229 31.80 -9.20 -9.93
CA ALA A 229 32.90 -9.75 -9.14
C ALA A 229 32.74 -11.27 -9.07
N PRO A 230 33.64 -12.08 -9.67
CA PRO A 230 33.53 -13.55 -9.65
C PRO A 230 33.29 -14.18 -8.27
N PRO A 231 33.85 -13.65 -7.14
CA PRO A 231 33.53 -14.15 -5.80
C PRO A 231 32.05 -14.05 -5.41
N ASP A 232 31.29 -13.08 -5.95
CA ASP A 232 29.87 -12.91 -5.64
C ASP A 232 29.06 -14.11 -6.18
N LEU A 233 29.42 -14.69 -7.34
CA LEU A 233 28.77 -15.89 -7.88
C LEU A 233 29.10 -17.15 -7.08
N VAL A 234 30.30 -17.24 -6.51
CA VAL A 234 30.67 -18.35 -5.60
C VAL A 234 29.79 -18.33 -4.35
N GLU A 235 29.58 -17.15 -3.77
CA GLU A 235 28.69 -16.98 -2.61
C GLU A 235 27.23 -17.23 -2.97
N ALA A 236 26.77 -16.76 -4.14
CA ALA A 236 25.44 -17.07 -4.66
C ALA A 236 25.22 -18.58 -4.78
N ARG A 237 26.19 -19.32 -5.34
CA ARG A 237 26.14 -20.78 -5.48
C ARG A 237 26.07 -21.49 -4.14
N ARG A 238 26.85 -21.05 -3.14
CA ARG A 238 26.81 -21.62 -1.78
C ARG A 238 25.43 -21.43 -1.13
N ALA A 239 24.85 -20.24 -1.24
CA ALA A 239 23.52 -19.96 -0.71
C ALA A 239 22.43 -20.77 -1.45
N ALA A 240 22.50 -20.84 -2.79
CA ALA A 240 21.57 -21.61 -3.60
C ALA A 240 21.63 -23.11 -3.27
N ALA A 241 22.84 -23.68 -3.09
CA ALA A 241 23.02 -25.08 -2.69
C ALA A 241 22.38 -25.40 -1.34
N LYS A 242 22.47 -24.49 -0.37
CA LYS A 242 21.78 -24.63 0.92
C LYS A 242 20.26 -24.71 0.74
N ALA A 243 19.68 -23.86 -0.10
CA ALA A 243 18.25 -23.88 -0.38
C ALA A 243 17.82 -25.18 -1.10
N TYR A 244 18.57 -25.57 -2.13
CA TYR A 244 18.30 -26.76 -2.93
C TYR A 244 18.35 -28.07 -2.14
N ALA A 245 19.27 -28.17 -1.19
CA ALA A 245 19.39 -29.34 -0.32
C ALA A 245 18.12 -29.58 0.52
N ILE A 246 17.34 -28.53 0.78
CA ILE A 246 16.13 -28.58 1.60
C ILE A 246 14.88 -28.74 0.73
N SER A 247 14.76 -27.96 -0.35
CA SER A 247 13.56 -27.94 -1.19
C SER A 247 13.92 -27.87 -2.69
N PRO A 248 14.38 -28.99 -3.28
CA PRO A 248 14.88 -29.00 -4.66
C PRO A 248 13.79 -28.76 -5.71
N THR A 249 12.52 -28.96 -5.37
CA THR A 249 11.39 -28.79 -6.29
C THR A 249 10.72 -27.42 -6.17
N ASP A 250 11.22 -26.51 -5.33
CA ASP A 250 10.65 -25.18 -5.15
C ASP A 250 10.87 -24.31 -6.42
N PRO A 251 9.82 -23.71 -6.99
CA PRO A 251 9.94 -22.89 -8.19
C PRO A 251 10.84 -21.66 -8.04
N GLU A 252 10.86 -21.02 -6.86
CA GLU A 252 11.72 -19.85 -6.62
C GLU A 252 13.19 -20.26 -6.57
N ILE A 253 13.49 -21.41 -5.95
CA ILE A 253 14.85 -21.97 -5.91
C ILE A 253 15.33 -22.30 -7.33
N GLN A 254 14.50 -22.97 -8.12
CA GLN A 254 14.81 -23.30 -9.52
C GLN A 254 15.07 -22.05 -10.35
N THR A 255 14.27 -21.00 -10.15
CA THR A 255 14.44 -19.71 -10.83
C THR A 255 15.79 -19.07 -10.49
N VAL A 256 16.17 -19.08 -9.21
CA VAL A 256 17.48 -18.58 -8.77
C VAL A 256 18.64 -19.38 -9.37
N TYR A 257 18.51 -20.71 -9.47
CA TYR A 257 19.51 -21.55 -10.13
C TYR A 257 19.66 -21.26 -11.61
N GLN A 258 18.55 -21.05 -12.31
CA GLN A 258 18.58 -20.68 -13.73
C GLN A 258 19.26 -19.32 -13.93
N ARG A 259 18.91 -18.32 -13.10
CA ARG A 259 19.59 -17.01 -13.10
C ARG A 259 21.08 -17.12 -12.81
N LEU A 260 21.47 -17.93 -11.83
CA LEU A 260 22.88 -18.16 -11.49
C LEU A 260 23.66 -18.75 -12.67
N LYS A 261 23.11 -19.79 -13.32
CA LYS A 261 23.74 -20.41 -14.50
C LYS A 261 23.90 -19.41 -15.65
N ALA A 262 22.89 -18.58 -15.89
CA ALA A 262 22.97 -17.53 -16.92
C ALA A 262 24.05 -16.49 -16.58
N ALA A 263 24.14 -16.06 -15.32
CA ALA A 263 25.17 -15.12 -14.88
C ALA A 263 26.60 -15.70 -14.99
N GLU A 264 26.76 -17.00 -14.71
CA GLU A 264 28.04 -17.71 -14.83
C GLU A 264 28.49 -17.92 -16.28
N ALA A 265 27.55 -18.05 -17.22
CA ALA A 265 27.86 -18.21 -18.65
C ALA A 265 28.40 -16.91 -19.30
N GLY A 266 28.20 -15.75 -18.65
CA GLY A 266 28.58 -14.44 -19.19
C GLY A 266 27.62 -13.92 -20.27
N PRO A 267 27.72 -12.63 -20.66
CA PRO A 267 26.99 -12.13 -21.82
C PRO A 267 27.52 -12.85 -23.08
N GLY A 268 26.63 -13.51 -23.81
CA GLY A 268 26.91 -14.04 -25.14
C GLY A 268 27.11 -12.93 -26.19
#